data_AF-A0A426TTN0-F1
#
_entry.id   AF-A0A426TTN0-F1
#
_cell.length_a   1.000
_cell.length_b   1.000
_cell.length_c   1.000
_cell.angle_alpha   90.00
_cell.angle_beta   90.00
_cell.angle_gamma   90.00
#
_symmetry.space_group_name_H-M   'P 1'
#
loop_
_entity.id
_entity.type
_entity.pdbx_description
1 polymer ?
#
loop_
_entity_poly.entity_id
_entity_poly.type
_entity_poly.pdbx_seq_one_letter_code
_entity_poly.pdbx_strand_id
1 'polypeptide(L)'
;MTTTPLPPITRSLEDYRREQLMSVDEWAAHLGMTEQTYRRMLANPESVRMATKRKARAILKVSPYLVREFYPQPSPTVVAQALEAYRQGNADGWIATDPDSGETTGEVFDGAGRLINSQRGA
;
A
#
# COMPACT_ATOMS: atom_id res chain seq x y z
N MET A 1 -6.98 -15.64 24.50
CA MET A 1 -7.26 -15.29 23.09
C MET A 1 -6.58 -13.96 22.83
N THR A 2 -5.43 -13.97 22.19
CA THR A 2 -4.68 -12.77 21.82
C THR A 2 -5.21 -12.31 20.48
N THR A 3 -6.03 -11.25 20.46
CA THR A 3 -6.49 -10.67 19.20
C THR A 3 -5.32 -9.94 18.56
N THR A 4 -4.72 -10.53 17.53
CA THR A 4 -3.72 -9.83 16.72
C THR A 4 -4.38 -8.58 16.15
N PRO A 5 -3.87 -7.36 16.44
CA PRO A 5 -4.45 -6.16 15.86
C PRO A 5 -4.28 -6.24 14.34
N LEU A 6 -5.38 -6.13 13.61
CA LEU A 6 -5.35 -6.06 12.15
C LEU A 6 -4.42 -4.90 11.74
N PRO A 7 -3.56 -5.09 10.72
CA PRO A 7 -2.73 -4.01 10.21
C PRO A 7 -3.65 -2.85 9.80
N PRO A 8 -3.25 -1.60 10.10
CA PRO A 8 -4.12 -0.46 9.84
C PRO A 8 -4.38 -0.35 8.34
N ILE A 9 -5.66 -0.34 7.96
CA ILE A 9 -6.09 -0.32 6.56
C ILE A 9 -5.78 1.06 5.98
N THR A 10 -5.01 1.11 4.90
CA THR A 10 -4.80 2.34 4.13
C THR A 10 -6.11 2.82 3.53
N ARG A 11 -6.52 4.05 3.86
CA ARG A 11 -7.79 4.65 3.41
C ARG A 11 -7.54 5.70 2.33
N SER A 12 -8.56 6.03 1.54
CA SER A 12 -8.50 7.16 0.60
C SER A 12 -8.98 8.46 1.24
N LEU A 13 -8.56 9.61 0.70
CA LEU A 13 -9.12 10.91 1.08
C LEU A 13 -10.64 11.00 0.89
N GLU A 14 -11.21 10.26 -0.07
CA GLU A 14 -12.66 10.19 -0.27
C GLU A 14 -13.38 9.45 0.86
N ASP A 15 -12.73 8.48 1.49
CA ASP A 15 -13.31 7.80 2.66
C ASP A 15 -13.45 8.78 3.82
N TYR A 16 -12.40 9.57 4.09
CA TYR A 16 -12.45 10.63 5.10
C TYR A 16 -13.53 11.67 4.78
N ARG A 17 -13.63 12.13 3.52
CA ARG A 17 -14.68 13.09 3.14
C ARG A 17 -16.09 12.55 3.40
N ARG A 18 -16.36 11.31 2.97
CA ARG A 18 -17.69 10.68 3.10
C ARG A 18 -18.09 10.51 4.56
N GLU A 19 -17.15 10.21 5.44
CA GLU A 19 -17.41 10.14 6.89
C GLU A 19 -17.78 11.48 7.50
N GLN A 20 -17.23 12.57 6.97
CA GLN A 20 -17.54 13.93 7.42
C GLN A 20 -18.80 14.50 6.76
N LEU A 21 -19.42 13.78 5.83
CA LEU A 21 -20.63 14.18 5.10
C LEU A 21 -20.49 15.53 4.36
N MET A 22 -19.27 15.91 4.00
CA MET A 22 -18.98 17.16 3.30
C MET A 22 -19.05 16.98 1.78
N SER A 23 -19.43 18.04 1.06
CA SER A 23 -19.25 18.09 -0.39
C SER A 23 -17.76 18.16 -0.77
N VAL A 24 -17.46 18.04 -2.06
CA VAL A 24 -16.07 18.03 -2.56
C VAL A 24 -15.41 19.38 -2.36
N ASP A 25 -16.14 20.47 -2.59
CA ASP A 25 -15.66 21.85 -2.42
C ASP A 25 -15.47 22.21 -0.95
N GLU A 26 -16.40 21.85 -0.06
CA GLU A 26 -16.26 22.02 1.40
C GLU A 26 -15.03 21.29 1.92
N TRP A 27 -14.84 20.04 1.48
CA TRP A 27 -13.70 19.23 1.89
C TRP A 27 -12.37 19.76 1.35
N ALA A 28 -12.33 20.18 0.10
CA ALA A 28 -11.13 20.79 -0.47
C ALA A 28 -10.75 22.06 0.30
N ALA A 29 -11.73 22.91 0.62
CA ALA A 29 -11.53 24.11 1.43
C ALA A 29 -11.05 23.76 2.85
N HIS A 30 -11.65 22.75 3.49
CA HIS A 30 -11.22 22.23 4.79
C HIS A 30 -9.74 21.81 4.79
N LEU A 31 -9.28 21.14 3.73
CA LEU A 31 -7.88 20.74 3.56
C LEU A 31 -6.94 21.88 3.12
N GLY A 32 -7.46 23.10 2.96
CA GLY A 32 -6.70 24.27 2.54
C GLY A 32 -6.25 24.22 1.08
N MET A 33 -7.07 23.67 0.19
CA MET A 33 -6.79 23.60 -1.26
C MET A 33 -8.04 23.89 -2.11
N THR A 34 -7.84 24.10 -3.41
CA THR A 34 -8.97 24.25 -4.35
C THR A 34 -9.57 22.89 -4.71
N GLU A 35 -10.85 22.86 -5.10
CA GLU A 35 -11.52 21.64 -5.58
C GLU A 35 -10.76 20.98 -6.73
N GLN A 36 -10.23 21.78 -7.67
CA GLN A 36 -9.40 21.28 -8.77
C GLN A 36 -8.11 20.60 -8.26
N THR A 37 -7.46 21.18 -7.25
CA THR A 37 -6.27 20.58 -6.63
C THR A 37 -6.62 19.29 -5.90
N TYR A 38 -7.78 19.24 -5.23
CA TYR A 38 -8.27 18.05 -4.58
C TYR A 38 -8.57 16.92 -5.58
N ARG A 39 -9.32 17.19 -6.66
CA ARG A 39 -9.58 16.21 -7.74
C ARG A 39 -8.28 15.70 -8.37
N ARG A 40 -7.30 16.59 -8.56
CA ARG A 40 -5.96 16.23 -9.04
C ARG A 40 -5.22 15.33 -8.04
N MET A 41 -5.34 15.60 -6.74
CA MET A 41 -4.78 14.74 -5.69
C MET A 41 -5.34 13.33 -5.75
N LEU A 42 -6.65 13.17 -6.01
CA LEU A 42 -7.28 11.86 -6.13
C LEU A 42 -6.85 11.10 -7.40
N ALA A 43 -6.71 11.81 -8.52
CA ALA A 43 -6.39 11.19 -9.82
C ALA A 43 -4.89 10.92 -10.01
N ASN A 44 -4.04 11.86 -9.63
CA ASN A 44 -2.59 11.76 -9.73
C ASN A 44 -1.94 12.53 -8.57
N PRO A 45 -1.77 11.88 -7.40
CA PRO A 45 -1.18 12.51 -6.24
C PRO A 45 0.20 13.10 -6.53
N GLU A 46 1.02 12.50 -7.40
CA GLU A 46 2.38 12.96 -7.69
C GLU A 46 2.43 14.34 -8.33
N SER A 47 1.39 14.70 -9.09
CA SER A 47 1.29 16.02 -9.72
C SER A 47 1.03 17.15 -8.73
N VAL A 48 0.70 16.84 -7.47
CA VAL A 48 0.43 17.83 -6.43
C VAL A 48 1.67 18.07 -5.57
N ARG A 49 2.00 19.36 -5.37
CA ARG A 49 3.16 19.80 -4.59
C ARG A 49 3.17 19.20 -3.18
N MET A 50 4.34 18.78 -2.72
CA MET A 50 4.53 18.21 -1.37
C MET A 50 4.09 19.15 -0.25
N ALA A 51 4.24 20.47 -0.43
CA ALA A 51 3.77 21.45 0.55
C ALA A 51 2.25 21.37 0.77
N THR A 52 1.47 21.18 -0.30
CA THR A 52 0.00 21.00 -0.23
C THR A 52 -0.36 19.71 0.49
N LYS A 53 0.30 18.59 0.14
CA LYS A 53 0.11 17.31 0.83
C LYS A 53 0.42 17.40 2.32
N ARG A 54 1.51 18.08 2.68
CA ARG A 54 1.92 18.27 4.08
C ARG A 54 0.88 19.06 4.88
N LYS A 55 0.30 20.11 4.30
CA LYS A 55 -0.79 20.89 4.93
C LYS A 55 -2.04 20.04 5.15
N ALA A 56 -2.51 19.35 4.11
CA ALA A 56 -3.67 18.47 4.20
C ALA A 56 -3.47 17.35 5.25
N ARG A 57 -2.29 16.73 5.28
CA ARG A 57 -1.93 15.72 6.29
C ARG A 57 -1.94 16.29 7.71
N ALA A 58 -1.43 17.51 7.90
CA ALA A 58 -1.40 18.15 9.22
C ALA A 58 -2.81 18.42 9.76
N ILE A 59 -3.77 18.74 8.88
CA ILE A 59 -5.18 18.92 9.22
C ILE A 59 -5.81 17.59 9.64
N LEU A 60 -5.56 16.52 8.86
CA LEU A 60 -6.10 15.19 9.14
C LEU A 60 -5.45 14.48 10.33
N LYS A 61 -4.25 14.92 10.78
CA LYS A 61 -3.48 14.31 11.89
C LYS A 61 -3.20 12.82 11.70
N VAL A 62 -2.99 12.40 10.46
CA VAL A 62 -2.72 11.00 10.08
C VAL A 62 -1.28 10.78 9.63
N SER A 63 -0.79 9.56 9.81
CA SER A 63 0.44 9.10 9.17
C SER A 63 0.27 9.10 7.64
N PRO A 64 1.29 9.52 6.86
CA PRO A 64 1.21 9.48 5.40
C PRO A 64 1.02 8.06 4.84
N TYR A 65 1.41 7.03 5.59
CA TYR A 65 1.24 5.63 5.20
C TYR A 65 -0.20 5.11 5.35
N LEU A 66 -1.06 5.86 6.05
CA LEU A 66 -2.47 5.48 6.28
C LEU A 66 -3.42 6.09 5.26
N VAL A 67 -2.94 7.00 4.41
CA VAL A 67 -3.74 7.65 3.37
C VAL A 67 -3.11 7.41 2.02
N ARG A 68 -3.86 6.77 1.12
CA ARG A 68 -3.40 6.37 -0.22
C ARG A 68 -2.76 7.53 -0.99
N GLU A 69 -3.38 8.70 -0.98
CA GLU A 69 -2.91 9.87 -1.72
C GLU A 69 -1.67 10.56 -1.10
N PHE A 70 -1.37 10.27 0.17
CA PHE A 70 -0.16 10.73 0.85
C PHE A 70 0.96 9.70 0.86
N TYR A 71 0.67 8.47 0.42
CA TYR A 71 1.62 7.38 0.47
C TYR A 71 2.86 7.74 -0.36
N PRO A 72 4.07 7.68 0.23
CA PRO A 72 5.29 7.96 -0.50
C PRO A 72 5.49 6.86 -1.54
N GLN A 73 5.61 7.24 -2.80
CA GLN A 73 5.85 6.29 -3.87
C GLN A 73 7.27 5.71 -3.72
N PRO A 74 7.44 4.39 -3.86
CA PRO A 74 8.76 3.78 -3.86
C PRO A 74 9.60 4.38 -5.01
N SER A 75 10.90 4.55 -4.78
CA SER A 75 11.77 5.06 -5.84
C SER A 75 11.80 4.08 -7.02
N PRO A 76 12.06 4.56 -8.26
CA PRO A 76 12.18 3.67 -9.43
C PRO A 76 13.20 2.54 -9.21
N THR A 77 14.27 2.81 -8.46
CA THR A 77 15.28 1.82 -8.08
C THR A 77 14.70 0.73 -7.18
N VAL A 78 13.93 1.09 -6.15
CA VAL A 78 13.28 0.10 -5.25
C VAL A 78 12.27 -0.74 -6.03
N VAL A 79 11.50 -0.13 -6.93
CA VAL A 79 10.58 -0.85 -7.80
C VAL A 79 11.34 -1.84 -8.69
N ALA A 80 12.42 -1.40 -9.34
CA ALA A 80 13.24 -2.27 -10.18
C ALA A 80 13.86 -3.44 -9.41
N GLN A 81 14.34 -3.20 -8.20
CA GLN A 81 14.87 -4.24 -7.31
C GLN A 81 13.80 -5.27 -6.91
N ALA A 82 12.60 -4.80 -6.57
CA ALA A 82 11.49 -5.69 -6.23
C ALA A 82 11.07 -6.55 -7.44
N LEU A 83 10.98 -5.95 -8.62
CA LEU A 83 10.69 -6.67 -9.86
C LEU A 83 11.77 -7.72 -10.17
N GLU A 84 13.04 -7.39 -9.94
CA GLU A 84 14.12 -8.36 -10.11
C GLU A 84 14.04 -9.51 -9.12
N ALA A 85 13.76 -9.22 -7.85
CA ALA A 85 13.56 -10.25 -6.84
C ALA A 85 12.39 -11.17 -7.21
N TYR A 86 11.29 -10.64 -7.75
CA TYR A 86 10.19 -11.46 -8.26
C TYR A 86 10.59 -12.32 -9.46
N ARG A 87 11.38 -11.77 -10.40
CA ARG A 87 11.89 -12.56 -11.54
C ARG A 87 12.79 -13.70 -11.06
N GLN A 88 13.69 -13.41 -10.12
CA GLN A 88 14.59 -14.40 -9.55
C GLN A 88 13.79 -15.48 -8.80
N GLY A 89 12.86 -15.11 -7.93
CA GLY A 89 12.01 -16.08 -7.23
C GLY A 89 11.14 -16.91 -8.17
N ASN A 90 10.66 -16.35 -9.28
CA ASN A 90 9.94 -17.11 -10.30
C ASN A 90 10.84 -18.11 -11.06
N ALA A 91 12.15 -17.85 -11.14
CA ALA A 91 13.12 -18.75 -11.78
C ALA A 91 13.63 -19.83 -10.81
N ASP A 92 13.90 -19.46 -9.56
CA ASP A 92 14.45 -20.34 -8.53
C ASP A 92 13.37 -21.19 -7.83
N GLY A 93 12.13 -20.67 -7.79
CA GLY A 93 11.02 -21.22 -7.04
C GLY A 93 10.79 -20.51 -5.70
N TRP A 94 9.53 -20.47 -5.27
CA TRP A 94 9.07 -19.88 -4.02
C TRP A 94 8.86 -20.95 -2.95
N ILE A 95 9.45 -20.76 -1.76
CA ILE A 95 9.26 -21.69 -0.64
C ILE A 95 7.98 -21.32 0.10
N ALA A 96 7.06 -22.29 0.24
CA ALA A 96 5.85 -22.07 1.01
C ALA A 96 6.16 -21.98 2.52
N THR A 97 5.42 -21.10 3.19
CA THR A 97 5.47 -20.95 4.64
C THR A 97 4.14 -21.41 5.24
N ASP A 98 4.22 -22.07 6.38
CA ASP A 98 3.03 -22.42 7.15
C ASP A 98 2.39 -21.12 7.69
N PRO A 99 1.09 -20.87 7.44
CA PRO A 99 0.47 -19.59 7.73
C PRO A 99 0.31 -19.30 9.24
N ASP A 100 0.33 -20.34 10.08
CA ASP A 100 0.13 -20.22 11.52
C ASP A 100 1.46 -20.03 12.27
N SER A 101 2.52 -20.71 11.84
CA SER A 101 3.85 -20.68 12.47
C SER A 101 4.85 -19.75 11.77
N GLY A 102 4.65 -19.48 10.47
CA GLY A 102 5.61 -18.77 9.62
C GLY A 102 6.86 -19.57 9.25
N GLU A 103 6.95 -20.84 9.66
CA GLU A 103 8.07 -21.71 9.33
C GLU A 103 8.02 -22.16 7.87
N THR A 104 9.19 -22.39 7.26
CA THR A 104 9.27 -22.91 5.89
C THR A 104 8.83 -24.37 5.84
N THR A 105 7.91 -24.69 4.94
CA THR A 105 7.42 -26.07 4.73
C THR A 105 8.39 -26.95 3.93
N GLY A 106 9.33 -26.32 3.21
CA GLY A 106 10.24 -26.99 2.27
C GLY A 106 9.61 -27.28 0.89
N GLU A 107 8.32 -27.01 0.71
CA GLU A 107 7.66 -27.11 -0.59
C GLU A 107 8.01 -25.92 -1.47
N VAL A 108 8.41 -26.20 -2.72
CA VAL A 108 8.83 -25.18 -3.69
C VAL A 108 7.83 -25.06 -4.82
N PHE A 109 7.35 -23.84 -5.07
CA PHE A 109 6.33 -23.51 -6.06
C PHE A 109 6.88 -22.61 -7.17
N ASP A 110 6.33 -22.72 -8.38
CA ASP A 110 6.62 -21.79 -9.47
C ASP A 110 5.89 -20.46 -9.30
N GLY A 111 6.19 -19.49 -10.17
CA GLY A 111 5.51 -18.19 -10.17
C GLY A 111 4.01 -18.24 -10.47
N ALA A 112 3.47 -19.40 -10.88
CA ALA A 112 2.04 -19.64 -11.07
C ALA A 112 1.39 -20.42 -9.91
N GLY A 113 2.16 -20.72 -8.85
CA GLY A 113 1.68 -21.47 -7.69
C GLY A 113 1.60 -22.99 -7.91
N ARG A 114 2.30 -23.54 -8.89
CA ARG A 114 2.40 -25.00 -9.12
C ARG A 114 3.63 -25.56 -8.44
N LEU A 115 3.48 -26.68 -7.76
CA LEU A 115 4.57 -27.35 -7.05
C LEU A 115 5.65 -27.83 -8.05
N ILE A 116 6.89 -27.36 -7.87
CA ILE A 116 8.07 -27.76 -8.67
C ILE A 116 8.73 -28.99 -8.07
N ASN A 117 8.81 -29.05 -6.73
CA ASN A 117 9.37 -30.18 -6.00
C ASN A 117 8.71 -30.32 -4.64
N SER A 118 8.18 -31.52 -4.33
CA SER A 118 8.06 -31.96 -2.94
C SER A 118 9.39 -32.61 -2.59
N GLN A 119 10.23 -31.99 -1.76
CA GLN A 119 11.25 -32.79 -1.10
C GLN A 119 10.55 -33.73 -0.12
N ARG A 120 10.21 -34.94 -0.58
CA ARG A 120 9.93 -36.06 0.33
C ARG A 120 11.24 -36.32 1.07
N GLY A 121 11.27 -36.00 2.36
CA GLY A 121 12.31 -36.49 3.25
C GLY A 121 12.43 -38.01 3.11
N ALA A 122 13.65 -38.45 2.81
CA ALA A 122 14.16 -39.76 3.18
C ALA A 122 14.83 -39.63 4.56
#